data_AF-R6HIU9-F1
#
_entry.id   AF-R6HIU9-F1
#
_cell.length_a   1.000
_cell.length_b   1.000
_cell.length_c   1.000
_cell.angle_alpha   90.00
_cell.angle_beta   90.00
_cell.angle_gamma   90.00
#
_symmetry.space_group_name_H-M   'P 1'
#
loop_
_entity.id
_entity.type
_entity.pdbx_description
1 polymer ?
#
loop_
_entity_poly.entity_id
_entity_poly.type
_entity_poly.pdbx_seq_one_letter_code
_entity_poly.pdbx_strand_id
1 'polypeptide(L)'
;MNPSQNKCTLDQLLEHAESQSLEDRQTRFRTERLKEFKGSDIYLDNASFLIELVEPLRQLLPTKEEFDSYAYGKPFPQNNDKTLEGMRRIKNPAIVMVDEAHRCERDDFHSWSSMSDECWEGLLESVDFIKDFWEINESANTLELAKAIIVHTVLYDDGLKDEVFHKASEMVRIMTIPASDLKAWKDNLPE
;
A
#
# COMPACT_ATOMS: atom_id res chain seq x y z
N MET A 1 -19.73 36.39 -37.47
CA MET A 1 -19.48 35.15 -36.70
C MET A 1 -18.43 34.36 -37.45
N ASN A 2 -17.23 34.23 -36.89
CA ASN A 2 -16.11 33.57 -37.55
C ASN A 2 -16.00 32.15 -36.99
N PRO A 3 -16.28 31.08 -37.76
CA PRO A 3 -16.03 29.72 -37.33
C PRO A 3 -14.58 29.39 -37.69
N SER A 4 -13.60 30.04 -37.04
CA SER A 4 -12.23 29.54 -37.06
C SER A 4 -12.18 28.35 -36.11
N GLN A 5 -12.53 27.21 -36.69
CA GLN A 5 -12.32 25.87 -36.20
C GLN A 5 -11.05 25.79 -35.33
N ASN A 6 -11.23 25.50 -34.05
CA ASN A 6 -10.19 24.89 -33.23
C ASN A 6 -9.82 23.56 -33.88
N LYS A 7 -8.91 23.59 -34.86
CA LYS A 7 -8.27 22.38 -35.38
C LYS A 7 -7.30 21.91 -34.30
N CYS A 8 -7.81 21.08 -33.40
CA CYS A 8 -7.00 20.28 -32.49
C CYS A 8 -5.98 19.51 -33.34
N THR A 9 -4.69 19.72 -33.10
CA THR A 9 -3.63 19.04 -33.86
C THR A 9 -3.59 17.55 -33.47
N LEU A 10 -3.06 16.69 -34.35
CA LEU A 10 -2.92 15.26 -34.05
C LEU A 10 -2.16 15.05 -32.73
N ASP A 11 -1.14 15.87 -32.46
CA ASP A 11 -0.37 15.85 -31.22
C ASP A 11 -1.22 16.18 -29.99
N GLN A 12 -2.12 17.16 -30.10
CA GLN A 12 -3.07 17.50 -29.01
C GLN A 12 -4.09 16.38 -28.77
N LEU A 13 -4.54 15.69 -29.82
CA LEU A 13 -5.43 14.53 -29.68
C LEU A 13 -4.71 13.34 -29.05
N LEU A 14 -3.43 13.12 -29.37
CA LEU A 14 -2.59 12.09 -28.76
C LEU A 14 -2.34 12.39 -27.29
N GLU A 15 -1.93 13.62 -26.95
CA GLU A 15 -1.69 14.05 -25.57
C GLU A 15 -2.96 13.96 -24.71
N HIS A 16 -4.12 14.34 -25.26
CA HIS A 16 -5.41 14.17 -24.60
C HIS A 16 -5.78 12.69 -24.40
N ALA A 17 -5.54 11.84 -25.40
CA ALA A 17 -5.83 10.41 -25.31
C ALA A 17 -4.92 9.70 -24.28
N GLU A 18 -3.64 10.07 -24.23
CA GLU A 18 -2.68 9.57 -23.24
C GLU A 18 -3.06 10.01 -21.82
N SER A 19 -3.41 11.29 -21.65
CA SER A 19 -3.87 11.83 -20.35
C SER A 19 -5.15 11.14 -19.88
N GLN A 20 -6.14 10.99 -20.77
CA GLN A 20 -7.40 10.31 -20.46
C GLN A 20 -7.18 8.83 -20.14
N SER A 21 -6.31 8.15 -20.87
CA SER A 21 -5.93 6.75 -20.58
C SER A 21 -5.24 6.62 -19.21
N LEU A 22 -4.45 7.61 -18.79
CA LEU A 22 -3.81 7.63 -17.49
C LEU A 22 -4.84 7.82 -16.36
N GLU A 23 -5.76 8.77 -16.51
CA GLU A 23 -6.85 9.02 -15.55
C GLU A 23 -7.77 7.81 -15.39
N ASP A 24 -8.15 7.16 -16.50
CA ASP A 24 -8.96 5.94 -16.50
C ASP A 24 -8.25 4.80 -15.77
N ARG A 25 -6.93 4.69 -15.94
CA ARG A 25 -6.12 3.69 -15.24
C ARG A 25 -6.05 3.97 -13.75
N GLN A 26 -5.76 5.20 -13.33
CA GLN A 26 -5.73 5.57 -11.91
C GLN A 26 -7.08 5.33 -11.23
N THR A 27 -8.19 5.64 -11.92
CA THR A 27 -9.56 5.43 -11.42
C THR A 27 -9.88 3.95 -11.27
N ARG A 28 -9.58 3.14 -12.30
CA ARG A 28 -9.76 1.67 -12.23
C ARG A 28 -8.92 1.08 -11.11
N PHE A 29 -7.69 1.53 -10.97
CA PHE A 29 -6.78 1.04 -9.95
C PHE A 29 -7.24 1.38 -8.53
N ARG A 30 -7.68 2.62 -8.30
CA ARG A 30 -8.30 3.01 -7.02
C ARG A 30 -9.52 2.15 -6.72
N THR A 31 -10.37 1.89 -7.71
CA THR A 31 -11.57 1.04 -7.57
C THR A 31 -11.21 -0.40 -7.19
N GLU A 32 -10.16 -0.96 -7.79
CA GLU A 32 -9.69 -2.31 -7.46
C GLU A 32 -9.13 -2.40 -6.04
N ARG A 33 -8.42 -1.37 -5.56
CA ARG A 33 -7.94 -1.30 -4.17
C ARG A 33 -9.09 -1.25 -3.18
N LEU A 34 -10.15 -0.49 -3.49
CA LEU A 34 -11.35 -0.44 -2.63
C LEU A 34 -11.98 -1.82 -2.40
N LYS A 35 -11.75 -2.79 -3.31
CA LYS A 35 -12.20 -4.18 -3.10
C LYS A 35 -11.53 -4.84 -1.89
N GLU A 36 -10.32 -4.45 -1.52
CA GLU A 36 -9.58 -4.99 -0.37
C GLU A 36 -10.28 -4.67 0.96
N PHE A 37 -11.10 -3.61 0.99
CA PHE A 37 -11.78 -3.12 2.20
C PHE A 37 -13.19 -3.66 2.37
N LYS A 38 -13.77 -4.30 1.35
CA LYS A 38 -15.18 -4.76 1.34
C LYS A 38 -15.54 -5.78 2.42
N GLY A 39 -14.56 -6.40 3.07
CA GLY A 39 -14.79 -7.36 4.16
C GLY A 39 -15.18 -6.72 5.50
N SER A 40 -15.15 -5.39 5.63
CA SER A 40 -15.47 -4.68 6.87
C SER A 40 -15.93 -3.25 6.57
N ASP A 41 -17.13 -2.90 7.02
CA ASP A 41 -17.69 -1.56 6.85
C ASP A 41 -16.77 -0.49 7.48
N ILE A 42 -16.18 -0.77 8.64
CA ILE A 42 -15.25 0.14 9.31
C ILE A 42 -14.02 0.43 8.44
N TYR A 43 -13.46 -0.60 7.79
CA TYR A 43 -12.31 -0.40 6.91
C TYR A 43 -12.72 0.29 5.60
N LEU A 44 -13.91 0.01 5.09
CA LEU A 44 -14.44 0.63 3.89
C LEU A 44 -14.71 2.13 4.09
N ASP A 45 -15.32 2.50 5.21
CA ASP A 45 -15.61 3.90 5.56
C ASP A 45 -14.33 4.73 5.69
N ASN A 46 -13.22 4.09 6.10
CA ASN A 46 -11.92 4.72 6.28
C ASN A 46 -10.95 4.44 5.11
N ALA A 47 -11.41 3.84 4.02
CA ALA A 47 -10.54 3.34 2.96
C ALA A 47 -9.68 4.43 2.30
N SER A 48 -10.20 5.65 2.14
CA SER A 48 -9.44 6.77 1.57
C SER A 48 -8.19 7.11 2.40
N PHE A 49 -8.33 7.15 3.74
CA PHE A 49 -7.21 7.43 4.65
C PHE A 49 -6.19 6.29 4.63
N LEU A 50 -6.67 5.04 4.67
CA LEU A 50 -5.79 3.86 4.64
C LEU A 50 -5.04 3.73 3.31
N ILE A 51 -5.66 4.14 2.21
CA ILE A 51 -5.03 4.22 0.89
C ILE A 51 -3.91 5.25 0.86
N GLU A 52 -4.18 6.45 1.38
CA GLU A 52 -3.22 7.56 1.42
C GLU A 52 -2.02 7.24 2.31
N LEU A 53 -2.26 6.59 3.46
CA LEU A 53 -1.21 6.13 4.39
C LEU A 53 -0.16 5.25 3.70
N VAL A 54 -0.56 4.38 2.79
CA VAL A 54 0.32 3.40 2.12
C VAL A 54 0.93 3.96 0.83
N GLU A 55 0.40 5.06 0.30
CA GLU A 55 0.82 5.61 -1.00
C GLU A 55 2.32 5.91 -1.11
N PRO A 56 3.00 6.46 -0.08
CA PRO A 56 4.44 6.69 -0.14
C PRO A 56 5.26 5.41 -0.37
N LEU A 57 4.91 4.30 0.31
CA LEU A 57 5.60 3.02 0.11
C LEU A 57 5.40 2.49 -1.30
N ARG A 58 4.23 2.76 -1.90
CA ARG A 58 3.94 2.34 -3.27
C ARG A 58 4.73 3.11 -4.32
N GLN A 59 5.01 4.39 -4.07
CA GLN A 59 5.84 5.19 -4.96
C GLN A 59 7.31 4.73 -4.95
N LEU A 60 7.75 4.13 -3.83
CA LEU A 60 9.13 3.71 -3.62
C LEU A 60 9.39 2.25 -4.03
N LEU A 61 8.43 1.36 -3.81
CA LEU A 61 8.61 -0.08 -3.97
C LEU A 61 7.84 -0.63 -5.16
N PRO A 62 8.41 -1.59 -5.90
CA PRO A 62 7.74 -2.19 -7.04
C PRO A 62 6.52 -2.99 -6.57
N THR A 63 5.49 -2.99 -7.41
CA THR A 63 4.42 -3.97 -7.29
C THR A 63 4.95 -5.38 -7.55
N LYS A 64 4.22 -6.40 -7.12
CA LYS A 64 4.59 -7.81 -7.35
C LYS A 64 4.76 -8.11 -8.84
N GLU A 65 3.91 -7.54 -9.68
CA GLU A 65 3.96 -7.73 -11.14
C GLU A 65 5.15 -7.00 -11.78
N GLU A 66 5.41 -5.75 -11.37
CA GLU A 66 6.61 -5.02 -11.82
C GLU A 66 7.86 -5.82 -11.47
N PHE A 67 7.97 -6.24 -10.21
CA PHE A 67 9.07 -7.08 -9.73
C PHE A 67 9.20 -8.35 -10.56
N ASP A 68 8.15 -9.14 -10.68
CA ASP A 68 8.20 -10.40 -11.42
C ASP A 68 8.60 -10.22 -12.89
N SER A 69 8.24 -9.09 -13.50
CA SER A 69 8.58 -8.79 -14.89
C SER A 69 10.07 -8.54 -15.06
N TYR A 70 10.66 -7.66 -14.25
CA TYR A 70 12.10 -7.36 -14.40
C TYR A 70 12.98 -8.43 -13.74
N ALA A 71 12.54 -9.03 -12.62
CA ALA A 71 13.24 -10.07 -11.87
C ALA A 71 13.37 -11.38 -12.66
N TYR A 72 12.25 -11.83 -13.25
CA TYR A 72 12.13 -13.16 -13.85
C TYR A 72 11.84 -13.13 -15.36
N GLY A 73 11.83 -11.95 -15.99
CA GLY A 73 11.54 -11.81 -17.41
C GLY A 73 10.09 -12.14 -17.79
N LYS A 74 9.16 -12.07 -16.82
CA LYS A 74 7.73 -12.25 -17.14
C LYS A 74 7.23 -11.08 -17.98
N PRO A 75 6.30 -11.32 -18.93
CA PRO A 75 5.70 -10.21 -19.67
C PRO A 75 5.02 -9.25 -18.69
N PHE A 76 5.34 -7.96 -18.82
CA PHE A 76 4.69 -6.91 -18.05
C PHE A 76 3.18 -6.94 -18.34
N PRO A 77 2.30 -6.74 -17.34
CA PRO A 77 0.88 -6.73 -17.59
C PRO A 77 0.54 -5.68 -18.63
N GLN A 78 -0.10 -6.09 -19.73
CA GLN A 78 -0.51 -5.13 -20.75
C GLN A 78 -1.69 -4.31 -20.23
N ASN A 79 -1.93 -3.12 -20.80
CA ASN A 79 -2.99 -2.20 -20.40
C ASN A 79 -4.42 -2.81 -20.36
N ASN A 80 -4.60 -4.03 -20.89
CA ASN A 80 -5.85 -4.78 -20.93
C ASN A 80 -5.89 -6.02 -20.02
N ASP A 81 -4.87 -6.26 -19.18
CA ASP A 81 -4.89 -7.40 -18.27
C ASP A 81 -5.98 -7.23 -17.21
N LYS A 82 -6.92 -8.18 -17.22
CA LYS A 82 -8.18 -8.14 -16.46
C LYS A 82 -7.99 -8.25 -14.95
N THR A 83 -6.80 -8.57 -14.49
CA THR A 83 -6.49 -8.74 -13.07
C THR A 83 -5.39 -7.75 -12.70
N LEU A 84 -5.77 -6.53 -12.33
CA LEU A 84 -4.94 -5.57 -11.57
C LEU A 84 -4.58 -6.12 -10.17
N GLU A 85 -4.57 -7.43 -9.99
CA GLU A 85 -4.39 -8.11 -8.71
C GLU A 85 -2.92 -8.15 -8.29
N GLY A 86 -1.99 -8.39 -9.22
CA GLY A 86 -0.57 -8.28 -8.89
C GLY A 86 -0.11 -6.82 -8.76
N MET A 87 -0.68 -5.89 -9.53
CA MET A 87 -0.46 -4.44 -9.31
C MET A 87 -0.98 -3.94 -7.96
N ARG A 88 -1.96 -4.63 -7.34
CA ARG A 88 -2.48 -4.28 -6.02
C ARG A 88 -1.54 -4.62 -4.87
N ARG A 89 -0.58 -5.52 -5.09
CA ARG A 89 0.35 -5.98 -4.07
C ARG A 89 1.72 -5.34 -4.26
N ILE A 90 2.30 -4.82 -3.20
CA ILE A 90 3.66 -4.30 -3.18
C ILE A 90 4.60 -5.43 -2.76
N LYS A 91 5.75 -5.58 -3.44
CA LYS A 91 6.73 -6.63 -3.12
C LYS A 91 7.47 -6.29 -1.83
N ASN A 92 7.81 -7.30 -1.03
CA ASN A 92 8.57 -7.12 0.20
C ASN A 92 9.94 -6.48 -0.12
N PRO A 93 10.30 -5.36 0.53
CA PRO A 93 11.52 -4.61 0.24
C PRO A 93 12.81 -5.40 0.49
N ALA A 94 12.82 -6.34 1.43
CA ALA A 94 13.98 -7.21 1.66
C ALA A 94 14.23 -8.16 0.47
N ILE A 95 13.16 -8.67 -0.16
CA ILE A 95 13.29 -9.51 -1.36
C ILE A 95 13.78 -8.68 -2.54
N VAL A 96 13.22 -7.47 -2.71
CA VAL A 96 13.66 -6.53 -3.75
C VAL A 96 15.15 -6.22 -3.57
N MET A 97 15.57 -5.87 -2.36
CA MET A 97 16.95 -5.52 -2.07
C MET A 97 17.93 -6.65 -2.41
N VAL A 98 17.61 -7.89 -2.05
CA VAL A 98 18.47 -9.05 -2.35
C VAL A 98 18.58 -9.29 -3.86
N ASP A 99 17.51 -9.11 -4.63
CA ASP A 99 17.57 -9.24 -6.10
C ASP A 99 18.44 -8.15 -6.73
N GLU A 100 18.25 -6.89 -6.32
CA GLU A 100 19.05 -5.74 -6.77
C GLU A 100 20.54 -5.90 -6.41
N ALA A 101 20.86 -6.46 -5.24
CA ALA A 101 22.24 -6.77 -4.86
C ALA A 101 22.89 -7.76 -5.84
N HIS A 102 22.20 -8.85 -6.15
CA HIS A 102 22.70 -9.85 -7.11
C HIS A 102 22.84 -9.29 -8.54
N ARG A 103 22.01 -8.31 -8.92
CA ARG A 103 22.13 -7.62 -10.21
C ARG A 103 23.34 -6.69 -10.23
N CYS A 104 23.59 -5.97 -9.14
CA CYS A 104 24.75 -5.10 -8.99
C CYS A 104 26.08 -5.84 -9.21
N GLU A 105 26.18 -7.11 -8.81
CA GLU A 105 27.37 -7.93 -9.06
C GLU A 105 27.57 -8.31 -10.53
N ARG A 106 26.53 -8.21 -11.35
CA ARG A 106 26.52 -8.65 -12.76
C ARG A 106 26.55 -7.52 -13.77
N ASP A 107 26.08 -6.34 -13.38
CA ASP A 107 25.93 -5.17 -14.25
C ASP A 107 26.89 -4.06 -13.85
N ASP A 108 27.87 -3.80 -14.72
CA ASP A 108 28.91 -2.77 -14.54
C ASP A 108 28.32 -1.36 -14.36
N PHE A 109 27.07 -1.11 -14.77
CA PHE A 109 26.39 0.18 -14.69
C PHE A 109 25.19 0.21 -13.72
N HIS A 110 25.13 -0.73 -12.77
CA HIS A 110 24.07 -0.76 -11.77
C HIS A 110 24.07 0.49 -10.89
N SER A 111 22.88 0.95 -10.47
CA SER A 111 22.73 2.16 -9.65
C SER A 111 23.44 2.08 -8.28
N TRP A 112 23.77 0.87 -7.82
CA TRP A 112 24.44 0.62 -6.54
C TRP A 112 25.96 0.54 -6.66
N SER A 113 26.51 0.40 -7.87
CA SER A 113 27.96 0.23 -8.06
C SER A 113 28.78 1.46 -7.65
N SER A 114 28.13 2.63 -7.55
CA SER A 114 28.74 3.89 -7.12
C SER A 114 28.19 4.41 -5.78
N MET A 115 27.45 3.59 -5.03
CA MET A 115 26.90 3.96 -3.73
C MET A 115 28.01 4.04 -2.66
N SER A 116 28.00 5.07 -1.83
CA SER A 116 28.91 5.16 -0.68
C SER A 116 28.49 4.22 0.45
N ASP A 117 29.44 3.85 1.32
CA ASP A 117 29.19 3.02 2.50
C ASP A 117 28.10 3.62 3.40
N GLU A 118 28.11 4.95 3.62
CA GLU A 118 27.08 5.65 4.40
C GLU A 118 25.67 5.51 3.79
N CYS A 119 25.56 5.63 2.46
CA CYS A 119 24.28 5.44 1.77
C CYS A 119 23.82 3.98 1.81
N TRP A 120 24.76 3.04 1.75
CA TRP A 120 24.50 1.60 1.86
C TRP A 120 23.97 1.22 3.24
N GLU A 121 24.61 1.72 4.31
CA GLU A 121 24.16 1.50 5.69
C GLU A 121 22.77 2.10 5.91
N GLY A 122 22.53 3.34 5.47
CA GLY A 122 21.21 3.97 5.57
C GLY A 122 20.11 3.22 4.81
N LEU A 123 20.43 2.64 3.65
CA LEU A 123 19.50 1.78 2.90
C LEU A 123 19.20 0.48 3.67
N LEU A 124 20.22 -0.18 4.21
CA LEU A 124 20.07 -1.40 5.01
C LEU A 124 19.18 -1.18 6.22
N GLU A 125 19.44 -0.11 6.99
CA GLU A 125 18.61 0.27 8.15
C GLU A 125 17.17 0.55 7.75
N SER A 126 16.97 1.26 6.63
CA SER A 126 15.63 1.57 6.12
C SER A 126 14.89 0.29 5.73
N VAL A 127 15.53 -0.61 4.99
CA VAL A 127 14.94 -1.90 4.58
C VAL A 127 14.65 -2.78 5.79
N ASP A 128 15.57 -2.85 6.75
CA ASP A 128 15.40 -3.62 7.99
C ASP A 128 14.18 -3.14 8.78
N PHE A 129 13.97 -1.84 8.86
CA PHE A 129 12.81 -1.25 9.53
C PHE A 129 11.49 -1.53 8.78
N ILE A 130 11.43 -1.27 7.48
CA ILE A 130 10.15 -1.33 6.74
C ILE A 130 9.74 -2.74 6.33
N LYS A 131 10.67 -3.71 6.23
CA LYS A 131 10.35 -5.08 5.78
C LYS A 131 9.38 -5.78 6.73
N ASP A 132 9.37 -5.41 8.00
CA ASP A 132 8.54 -6.05 9.02
C ASP A 132 7.05 -5.84 8.75
N PHE A 133 6.65 -4.79 8.00
CA PHE A 133 5.25 -4.58 7.62
C PHE A 133 4.71 -5.65 6.66
N TRP A 134 5.59 -6.42 6.02
CA TRP A 134 5.21 -7.56 5.18
C TRP A 134 5.19 -8.87 5.97
N GLU A 135 5.62 -8.87 7.23
CA GLU A 135 5.81 -10.06 8.05
C GLU A 135 6.63 -11.13 7.28
N ILE A 136 6.15 -12.38 7.26
CA ILE A 136 6.76 -13.49 6.50
C ILE A 136 6.33 -13.52 5.02
N ASN A 137 5.51 -12.57 4.57
CA ASN A 137 4.92 -12.60 3.24
C ASN A 137 5.87 -11.99 2.20
N GLU A 138 5.82 -12.54 1.00
CA GLU A 138 6.60 -12.03 -0.14
C GLU A 138 6.06 -10.71 -0.73
N SER A 139 4.81 -10.39 -0.45
CA SER A 139 4.11 -9.19 -0.93
C SER A 139 2.88 -8.93 -0.06
N ALA A 140 2.41 -7.69 -0.01
CA ALA A 140 1.25 -7.29 0.79
C ALA A 140 0.35 -6.32 0.01
N ASN A 141 -0.97 -6.38 0.24
CA ASN A 141 -1.94 -5.44 -0.31
C ASN A 141 -2.07 -4.18 0.58
N THR A 142 -2.91 -3.22 0.16
CA THR A 142 -3.06 -1.93 0.88
C THR A 142 -3.57 -2.14 2.30
N LEU A 143 -4.59 -2.98 2.47
CA LEU A 143 -5.20 -3.18 3.79
C LEU A 143 -4.25 -3.90 4.75
N GLU A 144 -3.51 -4.91 4.27
CA GLU A 144 -2.49 -5.62 5.03
C GLU A 144 -1.42 -4.63 5.53
N LEU A 145 -0.87 -3.81 4.63
CA LEU A 145 0.15 -2.81 4.99
C LEU A 145 -0.37 -1.73 5.92
N ALA A 146 -1.57 -1.20 5.67
CA ALA A 146 -2.14 -0.17 6.52
C ALA A 146 -2.33 -0.68 7.96
N LYS A 147 -2.80 -1.92 8.12
CA LYS A 147 -2.91 -2.56 9.44
C LYS A 147 -1.54 -2.71 10.10
N ALA A 148 -0.56 -3.22 9.37
CA ALA A 148 0.79 -3.42 9.90
C ALA A 148 1.40 -2.07 10.33
N ILE A 149 1.34 -1.04 9.50
CA ILE A 149 1.85 0.31 9.83
C ILE A 149 1.19 0.85 11.10
N ILE A 150 -0.13 0.75 11.21
CA ILE A 150 -0.86 1.22 12.40
C ILE A 150 -0.44 0.44 13.64
N VAL A 151 -0.38 -0.89 13.56
CA VAL A 151 0.03 -1.75 14.68
C VAL A 151 1.46 -1.44 15.11
N HIS A 152 2.40 -1.38 14.18
CA HIS A 152 3.79 -1.02 14.49
C HIS A 152 3.88 0.37 15.11
N THR A 153 3.18 1.37 14.57
CA THR A 153 3.15 2.73 15.15
C THR A 153 2.66 2.71 16.60
N VAL A 154 1.58 1.98 16.88
CA VAL A 154 1.04 1.83 18.24
C VAL A 154 2.06 1.12 19.15
N LEU A 155 2.75 0.08 18.66
CA LEU A 155 3.69 -0.69 19.47
C LEU A 155 5.01 0.05 19.77
N TYR A 156 5.43 0.95 18.88
CA TYR A 156 6.64 1.76 19.05
C TYR A 156 6.46 2.92 20.03
N ASP A 157 5.24 3.40 20.24
CA ASP A 157 4.93 4.50 21.17
C ASP A 157 4.33 3.95 22.47
N ASP A 158 5.10 3.99 23.57
CA ASP A 158 4.68 3.44 24.87
C ASP A 158 3.37 4.06 25.40
N GLY A 159 3.16 5.36 25.18
CA GLY A 159 1.95 6.05 25.66
C GLY A 159 0.72 5.66 24.86
N LEU A 160 0.84 5.62 23.53
CA LEU A 160 -0.23 5.19 22.64
C LEU A 160 -0.55 3.70 22.84
N LYS A 161 0.48 2.87 23.03
CA LYS A 161 0.34 1.46 23.35
C LYS A 161 -0.54 1.25 24.58
N ASP A 162 -0.21 1.89 25.70
CA ASP A 162 -0.96 1.71 26.94
C ASP A 162 -2.44 2.14 26.79
N GLU A 163 -2.69 3.26 26.11
CA GLU A 163 -4.06 3.74 25.86
C GLU A 163 -4.86 2.78 24.98
N VAL A 164 -4.28 2.33 23.86
CA VAL A 164 -4.94 1.42 22.91
C VAL A 164 -5.22 0.07 23.56
N PHE A 165 -4.27 -0.49 24.30
CA PHE A 165 -4.45 -1.77 24.99
C PHE A 165 -5.51 -1.67 26.09
N HIS A 166 -5.55 -0.56 26.83
CA HIS A 166 -6.60 -0.33 27.82
C HIS A 166 -7.99 -0.32 27.16
N LYS A 167 -8.18 0.50 26.12
CA LYS A 167 -9.46 0.59 25.38
C LYS A 167 -9.86 -0.75 24.74
N ALA A 168 -8.91 -1.48 24.17
CA ALA A 168 -9.16 -2.79 23.60
C ALA A 168 -9.61 -3.81 24.66
N SER A 169 -8.96 -3.80 25.84
CA SER A 169 -9.34 -4.64 26.98
C SER A 169 -10.78 -4.36 27.45
N GLU A 170 -11.16 -3.09 27.55
CA GLU A 170 -12.53 -2.68 27.90
C GLU A 170 -13.55 -3.19 26.88
N MET A 171 -13.23 -3.07 25.58
CA MET A 171 -14.09 -3.56 24.50
C MET A 171 -14.29 -5.08 24.58
N VAL A 172 -13.20 -5.84 24.76
CA VAL A 172 -13.27 -7.29 24.95
C VAL A 172 -14.12 -7.64 26.16
N ARG A 173 -13.93 -6.95 27.30
CA ARG A 173 -14.74 -7.18 28.50
C ARG A 173 -16.23 -7.00 28.21
N ILE A 174 -16.62 -5.92 27.52
CA ILE A 174 -18.03 -5.67 27.16
C ILE A 174 -18.58 -6.79 26.26
N MET A 175 -17.81 -7.26 25.29
CA MET A 175 -18.22 -8.35 24.39
C MET A 175 -18.40 -9.69 25.10
N THR A 176 -17.75 -9.89 26.26
CA THR A 176 -17.92 -11.10 27.09
C THR A 176 -19.13 -11.05 28.02
N ILE A 177 -19.79 -9.90 28.15
CA ILE A 177 -21.01 -9.78 28.97
C ILE A 177 -22.18 -10.46 28.22
N PRO A 178 -22.93 -11.37 28.86
CA PRO A 178 -24.14 -11.94 28.27
C PRO A 178 -25.13 -10.85 27.86
N ALA A 179 -25.79 -11.00 26.70
CA ALA A 179 -26.70 -9.98 26.17
C ALA A 179 -27.85 -9.60 27.14
N SER A 180 -28.24 -10.50 28.04
CA SER A 180 -29.21 -10.25 29.11
C SER A 180 -28.72 -9.19 30.11
N ASP A 181 -27.42 -9.18 30.40
CA ASP A 181 -26.81 -8.39 31.46
C ASP A 181 -26.32 -7.04 30.93
N LEU A 182 -26.04 -6.98 29.62
CA LEU A 182 -25.67 -5.76 28.90
C LEU A 182 -26.81 -4.72 28.90
N LYS A 183 -28.07 -5.19 28.91
CA LYS A 183 -29.26 -4.33 29.02
C LYS A 183 -29.37 -3.69 30.41
N ALA A 184 -29.14 -4.48 31.46
CA ALA A 184 -29.12 -4.00 32.85
C ALA A 184 -27.93 -3.06 33.13
N TRP A 185 -26.80 -3.24 32.44
CA TRP A 185 -25.65 -2.35 32.54
C TRP A 185 -25.90 -0.99 31.87
N LYS A 186 -26.53 -0.99 30.68
CA LYS A 186 -26.92 0.24 29.97
C LYS A 186 -27.93 1.09 30.76
N ASP A 187 -28.85 0.44 31.47
CA ASP A 187 -29.87 1.11 32.29
C ASP A 187 -29.31 1.66 33.63
N ASN A 188 -28.05 1.38 33.97
CA ASN A 188 -27.38 1.80 35.21
C ASN A 188 -26.17 2.73 35.00
N LEU A 189 -25.95 3.24 33.79
CA LEU A 189 -24.95 4.30 33.56
C LEU A 189 -25.45 5.61 34.22
N PRO A 190 -24.69 6.21 35.15
CA PRO A 190 -25.05 7.51 35.70
C PRO A 190 -25.00 8.58 34.60
N GLU A 191 -25.99 9.47 34.58
CA GLU A 191 -26.12 10.62 33.65
C GLU A 191 -24.90 11.55 33.66
#